data_AF-A0A940XWG0-F1
#
_entry.id   AF-A0A940XWG0-F1
#
_cell.length_a   1.000
_cell.length_b   1.000
_cell.length_c   1.000
_cell.angle_alpha   90.00
_cell.angle_beta   90.00
_cell.angle_gamma   90.00
#
_symmetry.space_group_name_H-M   'P 1'
#
loop_
_entity.id
_entity.type
_entity.pdbx_description
1 polymer ?
#
loop_
_entity_poly.entity_id
_entity_poly.type
_entity_poly.pdbx_seq_one_letter_code
_entity_poly.pdbx_strand_id
1 'polypeptide(L)'
;MSITDVNIAFAAEKAAQIEAVRGQERALQTRVDRGEVRMIGSDRYEVLTGWDRGETFTVSRNAEGQVQQILANHGLDERADGAIALYTSSPAWHGLGQIIPGGTADIDEVLRLSGLDFEVTTVPALYEWQGETREHADQQHTVRTDTGAALGAVGSRYMPIQNRAGFVFLQELVSRYDVVWESAGLLRGGKRVFISIRLPETVVVDADGINDIVVPYIAVMNDHSGNGQFQCVVTPWRPVCANTERFAVRDAATRWAVRHTAGATSQIKEARRTLGLSSQYFEQFTDEETALARTDIAIADFHEAIADLWPLDDDASSRKRTNHAARLGAITEVFRTEGERVGRTAYAAERAITSYLDHLTPRRPPTSMTEEIARATAVLEGADDEIKSRAHRRLLQLRTR
;
A
#
# COMPACT_ATOMS: atom_id res chain seq x y z
N MET A 1 -34.95 -20.86 -25.49
CA MET A 1 -34.71 -19.70 -24.61
C MET A 1 -35.84 -19.66 -23.60
N SER A 2 -35.55 -19.90 -22.32
CA SER A 2 -36.54 -19.77 -21.25
C SER A 2 -36.92 -18.30 -21.12
N ILE A 3 -38.19 -17.96 -21.37
CA ILE A 3 -38.70 -16.59 -21.17
C ILE A 3 -38.91 -16.44 -19.67
N THR A 4 -37.93 -15.87 -18.98
CA THR A 4 -38.09 -15.51 -17.56
C THR A 4 -39.06 -14.34 -17.48
N ASP A 5 -40.13 -14.50 -16.71
CA ASP A 5 -41.08 -13.43 -16.42
C ASP A 5 -40.33 -12.24 -15.79
N VAL A 6 -40.46 -11.07 -16.41
CA VAL A 6 -39.78 -9.83 -16.02
C VAL A 6 -40.10 -9.44 -14.57
N ASN A 7 -41.31 -9.74 -14.09
CA ASN A 7 -41.71 -9.46 -12.71
C ASN A 7 -41.03 -10.42 -11.73
N ILE A 8 -40.83 -11.68 -12.11
CA ILE A 8 -40.10 -12.66 -11.30
C ILE A 8 -38.62 -12.29 -11.23
N ALA A 9 -38.03 -11.89 -12.37
CA ALA A 9 -36.64 -11.41 -12.43
C ALA A 9 -36.44 -10.16 -11.56
N PHE A 10 -37.33 -9.17 -11.67
CA PHE A 10 -37.28 -7.95 -10.87
C PHE A 10 -37.49 -8.21 -9.37
N ALA A 11 -38.42 -9.10 -9.01
CA ALA A 11 -38.64 -9.47 -7.61
C ALA A 11 -37.44 -10.21 -7.01
N ALA A 12 -36.80 -11.10 -7.78
CA ALA A 12 -35.59 -11.80 -7.38
C ALA A 12 -34.41 -10.82 -7.21
N GLU A 13 -34.26 -9.87 -8.14
CA GLU A 13 -33.24 -8.82 -8.06
C GLU A 13 -33.46 -7.93 -6.83
N LYS A 14 -34.71 -7.51 -6.57
CA LYS A 14 -35.05 -6.71 -5.39
C LYS A 14 -34.83 -7.49 -4.08
N ALA A 15 -35.18 -8.76 -4.03
CA ALA A 15 -34.92 -9.61 -2.87
C ALA A 15 -33.40 -9.76 -2.62
N ALA A 16 -32.60 -9.93 -3.68
CA ALA A 16 -31.14 -9.99 -3.58
C ALA A 16 -30.54 -8.66 -3.09
N GLN A 17 -31.03 -7.52 -3.59
CA GLN A 17 -30.63 -6.19 -3.13
C GLN A 17 -30.94 -5.97 -1.64
N ILE A 18 -32.14 -6.36 -1.18
CA ILE A 18 -32.56 -6.26 0.23
C ILE A 18 -31.69 -7.16 1.12
N GLU A 19 -31.41 -8.39 0.69
CA GLU A 19 -30.59 -9.32 1.47
C GLU A 19 -29.12 -8.87 1.53
N ALA A 20 -28.58 -8.28 0.46
CA ALA A 20 -27.25 -7.69 0.45
C ALA A 20 -27.12 -6.52 1.45
N VAL A 21 -28.11 -5.61 1.49
CA VAL A 21 -28.16 -4.50 2.46
C VAL A 21 -28.26 -5.04 3.89
N ARG A 22 -29.14 -6.00 4.15
CA ARG A 22 -29.25 -6.67 5.46
C ARG A 22 -27.97 -7.42 5.85
N GLY A 23 -27.27 -7.98 4.87
CA GLY A 23 -25.96 -8.62 5.05
C GLY A 23 -24.91 -7.62 5.51
N GLN A 24 -24.83 -6.45 4.87
CA GLN A 24 -23.90 -5.38 5.23
C GLN A 24 -24.19 -4.81 6.63
N GLU A 25 -25.46 -4.56 6.96
CA GLU A 25 -25.85 -4.06 8.29
C GLU A 25 -25.49 -5.08 9.39
N ARG A 26 -25.80 -6.37 9.18
CA ARG A 26 -25.43 -7.43 10.14
C ARG A 26 -23.93 -7.58 10.27
N ALA A 27 -23.17 -7.48 9.16
CA ALA A 27 -21.72 -7.57 9.20
C ALA A 27 -21.11 -6.40 10.00
N LEU A 28 -21.56 -5.17 9.76
CA LEU A 28 -21.12 -4.00 10.50
C LEU A 28 -21.48 -4.13 11.99
N GLN A 29 -22.72 -4.49 12.31
CA GLN A 29 -23.17 -4.66 13.69
C GLN A 29 -22.37 -5.76 14.40
N THR A 30 -22.09 -6.89 13.73
CA THR A 30 -21.26 -7.96 14.29
C THR A 30 -19.86 -7.47 14.66
N ARG A 31 -19.25 -6.62 13.82
CA ARG A 31 -17.94 -6.03 14.12
C ARG A 31 -18.02 -5.07 15.31
N VAL A 32 -19.09 -4.28 15.42
CA VAL A 32 -19.34 -3.41 16.58
C VAL A 32 -19.49 -4.24 17.84
N ASP A 33 -20.30 -5.30 17.82
CA ASP A 33 -20.57 -6.17 18.97
C ASP A 33 -19.31 -6.90 19.46
N ARG A 34 -18.40 -7.23 18.54
CA ARG A 34 -17.08 -7.82 18.84
C ARG A 34 -16.05 -6.81 19.33
N GLY A 35 -16.38 -5.52 19.34
CA GLY A 35 -15.44 -4.45 19.67
C GLY A 35 -14.34 -4.25 18.63
N GLU A 36 -14.54 -4.70 17.39
CA GLU A 36 -13.59 -4.53 16.29
C GLU A 36 -13.67 -3.13 15.67
N VAL A 37 -14.84 -2.49 15.74
CA VAL A 37 -15.06 -1.11 15.27
C VAL A 37 -15.93 -0.34 16.26
N ARG A 38 -15.75 0.98 16.32
CA ARG A 38 -16.52 1.86 17.20
C ARG A 38 -17.01 3.08 16.44
N MET A 39 -18.26 3.49 16.69
CA MET A 39 -18.81 4.73 16.17
C MET A 39 -18.17 5.94 16.86
N ILE A 40 -17.65 6.89 16.08
CA ILE A 40 -16.99 8.11 16.54
C ILE A 40 -17.72 9.40 16.11
N GLY A 41 -18.78 9.27 15.30
CA GLY A 41 -19.64 10.37 14.84
C GLY A 41 -20.99 9.83 14.35
N SER A 42 -21.83 10.66 13.74
CA SER A 42 -23.18 10.28 13.25
C SER A 42 -23.18 9.11 12.25
N ASP A 43 -22.15 9.06 11.41
CA ASP A 43 -21.98 8.16 10.28
C ASP A 43 -20.54 7.62 10.19
N ARG A 44 -19.71 7.92 11.20
CA ARG A 44 -18.28 7.61 11.20
C ARG A 44 -17.91 6.54 12.20
N TYR A 45 -17.03 5.65 11.77
CA TYR A 45 -16.54 4.53 12.56
C TYR A 45 -15.01 4.48 12.52
N GLU A 46 -14.41 4.02 13.60
CA GLU A 46 -12.98 3.76 13.78
C GLU A 46 -12.74 2.27 13.96
N VAL A 47 -11.72 1.72 13.30
CA VAL A 47 -11.28 0.34 13.48
C VAL A 47 -10.40 0.22 14.74
N LEU A 48 -10.70 -0.73 15.62
CA LEU A 48 -10.04 -0.88 16.92
C LEU A 48 -9.05 -2.05 17.00
N THR A 49 -9.10 -2.98 16.04
CA THR A 49 -8.28 -4.20 16.00
C THR A 49 -7.63 -4.37 14.63
N GLY A 50 -6.67 -5.29 14.49
CA GLY A 50 -6.01 -5.54 13.21
C GLY A 50 -4.94 -4.50 12.83
N TRP A 51 -4.45 -4.60 11.59
CA TRP A 51 -3.36 -3.78 11.06
C TRP A 51 -3.82 -2.39 10.57
N ASP A 52 -5.12 -2.25 10.35
CA ASP A 52 -5.90 -1.05 10.02
C ASP A 52 -6.46 -0.37 11.28
N ARG A 53 -6.03 -0.80 12.48
CA ARG A 53 -6.39 -0.14 13.74
C ARG A 53 -6.10 1.37 13.67
N GLY A 54 -7.11 2.16 14.02
CA GLY A 54 -7.13 3.62 13.98
C GLY A 54 -7.60 4.19 12.64
N GLU A 55 -7.83 3.36 11.61
CA GLU A 55 -8.43 3.83 10.36
C GLU A 55 -9.91 4.15 10.57
N THR A 56 -10.38 5.19 9.87
CA THR A 56 -11.79 5.57 9.88
C THR A 56 -12.47 5.27 8.57
N PHE A 57 -13.77 5.03 8.63
CA PHE A 57 -14.63 4.90 7.46
C PHE A 57 -15.98 5.56 7.72
N THR A 58 -16.62 5.96 6.63
CA THR A 58 -17.95 6.59 6.64
C THR A 58 -18.98 5.60 6.16
N VAL A 59 -20.12 5.56 6.82
CA VAL A 59 -21.25 4.71 6.49
C VAL A 59 -22.39 5.60 6.02
N SER A 60 -22.59 5.67 4.71
CA SER A 60 -23.75 6.36 4.16
C SER A 60 -24.99 5.51 4.40
N ARG A 61 -26.08 6.17 4.79
CA ARG A 61 -27.36 5.53 5.03
C ARG A 61 -28.41 6.11 4.09
N ASN A 62 -29.33 5.28 3.61
CA ASN A 62 -30.46 5.73 2.81
C ASN A 62 -31.50 6.47 3.68
N ALA A 63 -32.58 6.97 3.06
CA ALA A 63 -33.65 7.70 3.76
C ALA A 63 -34.34 6.85 4.85
N GLU A 64 -34.27 5.52 4.72
CA GLU A 64 -34.79 4.53 5.67
C GLU A 64 -33.79 4.17 6.78
N GLY A 65 -32.61 4.79 6.81
CA GLY A 65 -31.56 4.59 7.82
C GLY A 65 -30.72 3.33 7.64
N GLN A 66 -30.84 2.61 6.53
CA GLN A 66 -30.10 1.40 6.22
C GLN A 66 -28.74 1.72 5.58
N VAL A 67 -27.71 0.93 5.86
CA VAL A 67 -26.40 1.05 5.20
C VAL A 67 -26.58 1.00 3.68
N GLN A 68 -26.23 2.09 3.01
CA GLN A 68 -26.21 2.20 1.55
C GLN A 68 -24.80 1.95 1.01
N GLN A 69 -23.78 2.52 1.67
CA GLN A 69 -22.39 2.36 1.28
C GLN A 69 -21.46 2.49 2.49
N ILE A 70 -20.40 1.70 2.51
CA ILE A 70 -19.26 1.87 3.42
C ILE A 70 -18.10 2.44 2.60
N LEU A 71 -17.71 3.68 2.89
CA LEU A 71 -16.62 4.40 2.24
C LEU A 71 -15.42 4.39 3.18
N ALA A 72 -14.42 3.57 2.85
CA ALA A 72 -13.18 3.54 3.61
C ALA A 72 -12.33 4.76 3.29
N ASN A 73 -11.69 5.37 4.29
CA ASN A 73 -10.73 6.45 4.06
C ASN A 73 -9.35 5.90 3.64
N HIS A 74 -9.18 4.59 3.55
CA HIS A 74 -7.93 3.91 3.18
C HIS A 74 -6.71 4.36 4.03
N GLY A 75 -6.97 4.60 5.32
CA GLY A 75 -6.02 5.10 6.30
C GLY A 75 -5.56 6.55 6.10
N LEU A 76 -6.19 7.29 5.18
CA LEU A 76 -5.99 8.73 5.02
C LEU A 76 -6.74 9.50 6.09
N ASP A 77 -6.10 10.55 6.58
CA ASP A 77 -6.73 11.47 7.52
C ASP A 77 -7.67 12.44 6.80
N GLU A 78 -8.46 13.14 7.61
CA GLU A 78 -9.28 14.25 7.15
C GLU A 78 -8.70 15.57 7.65
N ARG A 79 -8.84 16.58 6.80
CA ARG A 79 -8.54 17.97 7.13
C ARG A 79 -9.67 18.56 7.96
N ALA A 80 -9.41 19.73 8.53
CA ALA A 80 -10.39 20.47 9.34
C ALA A 80 -11.67 20.86 8.56
N ASP A 81 -11.59 20.96 7.23
CA ASP A 81 -12.73 21.24 6.34
C ASP A 81 -13.50 19.97 5.92
N GLY A 82 -13.14 18.80 6.46
CA GLY A 82 -13.76 17.51 6.14
C GLY A 82 -13.26 16.88 4.85
N ALA A 83 -12.36 17.53 4.11
CA ALA A 83 -11.75 16.93 2.92
C ALA A 83 -10.70 15.88 3.31
N ILE A 84 -10.60 14.81 2.53
CA ILE A 84 -9.53 13.82 2.68
C ILE A 84 -8.17 14.49 2.45
N ALA A 85 -7.25 14.28 3.38
CA ALA A 85 -5.90 14.82 3.41
C ALA A 85 -4.98 14.09 2.43
N LEU A 86 -5.30 14.23 1.14
CA LEU A 86 -4.59 13.64 0.01
C LEU A 86 -4.57 14.63 -1.15
N TYR A 87 -3.39 14.82 -1.73
CA TYR A 87 -3.17 15.45 -3.02
C TYR A 87 -2.71 14.41 -4.04
N THR A 88 -3.14 14.53 -5.30
CA THR A 88 -2.67 13.69 -6.41
C THR A 88 -2.63 14.43 -7.75
N SER A 89 -1.69 14.04 -8.63
CA SER A 89 -1.59 14.54 -10.02
C SER A 89 -2.62 13.91 -10.97
N SER A 90 -3.19 12.77 -10.57
CA SER A 90 -4.17 11.98 -11.30
C SER A 90 -5.07 11.21 -10.32
N PRO A 91 -6.32 10.87 -10.68
CA PRO A 91 -7.22 10.18 -9.77
C PRO A 91 -6.59 8.93 -9.14
N ALA A 92 -6.72 8.78 -7.81
CA ALA A 92 -6.41 7.53 -7.14
C ALA A 92 -7.54 6.50 -7.41
N TRP A 93 -7.23 5.21 -7.29
CA TRP A 93 -8.18 4.13 -7.58
C TRP A 93 -9.45 4.17 -6.71
N HIS A 94 -9.34 4.70 -5.48
CA HIS A 94 -10.46 4.89 -4.56
C HIS A 94 -11.21 6.21 -4.76
N GLY A 95 -10.75 7.09 -5.67
CA GLY A 95 -11.41 8.35 -6.00
C GLY A 95 -11.40 9.40 -4.88
N LEU A 96 -10.53 9.26 -3.88
CA LEU A 96 -10.42 10.22 -2.76
C LEU A 96 -9.34 11.26 -3.04
N GLY A 97 -9.41 12.38 -2.29
CA GLY A 97 -8.40 13.42 -2.27
C GLY A 97 -8.67 14.57 -3.26
N GLN A 98 -7.74 15.51 -3.28
CA GLN A 98 -7.71 16.67 -4.15
C GLN A 98 -6.84 16.35 -5.36
N ILE A 99 -7.35 16.60 -6.56
CA ILE A 99 -6.67 16.26 -7.80
C ILE A 99 -6.32 17.56 -8.54
N ILE A 100 -5.05 17.74 -8.88
CA ILE A 100 -4.63 18.71 -9.89
C ILE A 100 -4.21 17.90 -11.12
N PRO A 101 -5.05 17.81 -12.16
CA PRO A 101 -4.71 17.08 -13.38
C PRO A 101 -3.39 17.59 -13.98
N GLY A 102 -2.44 16.68 -14.20
CA GLY A 102 -1.12 17.04 -14.72
C GLY A 102 -0.11 17.48 -13.65
N GLY A 103 -0.54 17.57 -12.39
CA GLY A 103 0.32 17.88 -11.25
C GLY A 103 0.65 19.37 -11.12
N THR A 104 1.42 19.69 -10.09
CA THR A 104 2.00 21.03 -9.86
C THR A 104 3.47 20.88 -9.48
N ALA A 105 4.28 21.89 -9.78
CA ALA A 105 5.64 21.99 -9.29
C ALA A 105 5.73 22.77 -7.97
N ASP A 106 4.62 23.39 -7.53
CA ASP A 106 4.56 24.21 -6.32
C ASP A 106 4.33 23.36 -5.07
N ILE A 107 5.36 23.25 -4.23
CA ILE A 107 5.28 22.51 -2.96
C ILE A 107 4.31 23.15 -1.97
N ASP A 108 4.12 24.48 -1.98
CA ASP A 108 3.20 25.15 -1.06
C ASP A 108 1.76 24.74 -1.32
N GLU A 109 1.40 24.66 -2.60
CA GLU A 109 0.09 24.16 -3.03
C GLU A 109 -0.10 22.68 -2.62
N VAL A 110 0.91 21.84 -2.81
CA VAL A 110 0.85 20.41 -2.42
C VAL A 110 0.68 20.25 -0.92
N LEU A 111 1.48 20.94 -0.10
CA LEU A 111 1.40 20.88 1.36
C LEU A 111 0.03 21.33 1.86
N ARG A 112 -0.50 22.42 1.29
CA ARG A 112 -1.83 22.93 1.63
C ARG A 112 -2.95 21.96 1.25
N LEU A 113 -2.92 21.39 0.03
CA LEU A 113 -3.98 20.49 -0.45
C LEU A 113 -3.98 19.15 0.29
N SER A 114 -2.79 18.60 0.55
CA SER A 114 -2.63 17.34 1.27
C SER A 114 -2.79 17.47 2.79
N GLY A 115 -2.82 18.69 3.34
CA GLY A 115 -2.93 18.92 4.79
C GLY A 115 -1.61 18.69 5.54
N LEU A 116 -0.47 18.79 4.84
CA LEU A 116 0.88 18.57 5.38
C LEU A 116 1.55 19.85 5.87
N ASP A 117 0.95 21.02 5.64
CA ASP A 117 1.45 22.34 6.06
C ASP A 117 1.21 22.60 7.57
N PHE A 118 1.75 21.72 8.40
CA PHE A 118 1.79 21.88 9.87
C PHE A 118 3.20 21.63 10.38
N GLU A 119 3.50 22.20 11.55
CA GLU A 119 4.74 21.95 12.25
C GLU A 119 4.54 21.03 13.46
N VAL A 120 5.62 20.36 13.84
CA VAL A 120 5.68 19.47 15.01
C VAL A 120 6.67 20.02 16.01
N THR A 121 6.25 20.11 17.26
CA THR A 121 7.10 20.48 18.39
C THR A 121 7.07 19.38 19.45
N THR A 122 7.97 19.46 20.43
CA THR A 122 8.06 18.55 21.57
C THR A 122 7.66 19.26 22.85
N VAL A 123 6.88 18.60 23.70
CA VAL A 123 6.50 19.07 25.04
C VAL A 123 6.93 18.04 26.10
N PRO A 124 7.11 18.43 27.37
CA PRO A 124 7.45 17.50 28.45
C PRO A 124 6.45 16.35 28.56
N ALA A 125 6.94 15.14 28.82
CA ALA A 125 6.07 14.00 29.14
C ALA A 125 5.68 14.04 30.62
N LEU A 126 4.39 14.23 30.90
CA LEU A 126 3.86 14.30 32.25
C LEU A 126 3.08 13.02 32.61
N TYR A 127 3.21 12.56 33.85
CA TYR A 127 2.46 11.42 34.37
C TYR A 127 1.93 11.71 35.79
N GLU A 128 0.79 11.11 36.11
CA GLU A 128 0.16 11.22 37.42
C GLU A 128 0.59 10.06 38.33
N TRP A 129 1.08 10.39 39.53
CA TRP A 129 1.38 9.40 40.56
C TRP A 129 0.98 9.92 41.93
N GLN A 130 0.06 9.22 42.60
CA GLN A 130 -0.44 9.58 43.94
C GLN A 130 -1.03 11.01 44.02
N GLY A 131 -1.64 11.49 42.93
CA GLY A 131 -2.23 12.83 42.86
C GLY A 131 -1.23 13.96 42.60
N GLU A 132 0.04 13.62 42.32
CA GLU A 132 1.05 14.56 41.88
C GLU A 132 1.36 14.37 40.39
N THR A 133 1.33 15.47 39.63
CA THR A 133 1.88 15.52 38.28
C THR A 133 3.40 15.52 38.35
N ARG A 134 4.03 14.56 37.67
CA ARG A 134 5.49 14.40 37.59
C ARG A 134 5.93 14.42 36.14
N GLU A 135 7.17 14.86 35.89
CA GLU A 135 7.78 14.85 34.56
C GLU A 135 8.67 13.62 34.39
N HIS A 136 8.55 12.94 33.25
CA HIS A 136 9.46 11.89 32.84
C HIS A 136 10.66 12.50 32.09
N ALA A 137 11.75 12.80 32.80
CA ALA A 137 12.89 13.57 32.28
C ALA A 137 13.51 13.07 30.95
N ASP A 138 13.48 11.76 30.70
CA ASP A 138 14.04 11.17 29.47
C ASP A 138 13.04 11.04 28.30
N GLN A 139 11.81 11.52 28.48
CA GLN A 139 10.72 11.36 27.52
C GLN A 139 10.02 12.69 27.23
N GLN A 140 9.56 12.84 26.00
CA GLN A 140 8.79 13.98 25.53
C GLN A 140 7.59 13.48 24.73
N HIS A 141 6.62 14.35 24.50
CA HIS A 141 5.55 14.12 23.55
C HIS A 141 5.72 15.00 22.32
N THR A 142 5.56 14.43 21.13
CA THR A 142 5.43 15.21 19.90
C THR A 142 4.00 15.68 19.75
N VAL A 143 3.82 16.95 19.41
CA VAL A 143 2.50 17.58 19.21
C VAL A 143 2.52 18.43 17.96
N ARG A 144 1.37 18.50 17.27
CA ARG A 144 1.19 19.48 16.19
C ARG A 144 1.03 20.87 16.78
N THR A 145 1.70 21.86 16.18
CA THR A 145 1.63 23.25 16.65
C THR A 145 0.30 23.93 16.34
N ASP A 146 -0.40 23.49 15.30
CA ASP A 146 -1.65 24.09 14.83
C ASP A 146 -2.89 23.66 15.64
N THR A 147 -2.90 22.42 16.11
CA THR A 147 -4.06 21.77 16.74
C THR A 147 -3.79 21.30 18.16
N GLY A 148 -2.52 21.24 18.58
CA GLY A 148 -2.12 20.63 19.85
C GLY A 148 -2.28 19.11 19.88
N ALA A 149 -2.61 18.47 18.75
CA ALA A 149 -2.85 17.04 18.69
C ALA A 149 -1.56 16.27 19.03
N ALA A 150 -1.66 15.34 19.97
CA ALA A 150 -0.54 14.48 20.36
C ALA A 150 -0.26 13.41 19.29
N LEU A 151 0.99 13.33 18.86
CA LEU A 151 1.43 12.43 17.79
C LEU A 151 2.13 11.19 18.35
N GLY A 152 2.98 11.35 19.35
CA GLY A 152 3.72 10.23 19.92
C GLY A 152 4.52 10.57 21.16
N ALA A 153 5.13 9.54 21.74
CA ALA A 153 6.02 9.69 22.88
C ALA A 153 7.42 9.29 22.43
N VAL A 154 8.39 10.17 22.68
CA VAL A 154 9.73 10.11 22.09
C VAL A 154 10.79 10.31 23.17
N GLY A 155 12.02 9.88 22.91
CA GLY A 155 13.13 10.16 23.82
C GLY A 155 13.54 11.63 23.80
N SER A 156 14.18 12.11 24.87
CA SER A 156 14.65 13.50 25.04
C SER A 156 15.60 14.03 23.96
N ARG A 157 16.17 13.15 23.13
CA ARG A 157 17.05 13.52 22.00
C ARG A 157 16.33 13.60 20.65
N TYR A 158 15.03 13.33 20.63
CA TYR A 158 14.24 13.38 19.43
C TYR A 158 14.13 14.82 18.92
N MET A 159 14.43 15.04 17.65
CA MET A 159 14.28 16.34 17.01
C MET A 159 13.41 16.19 15.76
N PRO A 160 12.17 16.73 15.76
CA PRO A 160 11.28 16.62 14.63
C PRO A 160 11.92 17.15 13.35
N ILE A 161 11.79 16.40 12.25
CA ILE A 161 12.11 16.87 10.91
C ILE A 161 10.82 17.45 10.36
N GLN A 162 10.76 18.77 10.17
CA GLN A 162 9.54 19.42 9.68
C GLN A 162 9.21 18.94 8.26
N ASN A 163 7.92 18.76 7.96
CA ASN A 163 7.45 18.26 6.66
C ASN A 163 8.07 19.07 5.51
N ARG A 164 7.92 20.40 5.55
CA ARG A 164 8.49 21.34 4.59
C ARG A 164 10.00 21.17 4.42
N ALA A 165 10.76 21.17 5.52
CA ALA A 165 12.21 21.04 5.49
C ALA A 165 12.66 19.66 4.94
N GLY A 166 11.93 18.61 5.29
CA GLY A 166 12.15 17.25 4.82
C GLY A 166 11.86 17.08 3.34
N PHE A 167 10.96 17.85 2.75
CA PHE A 167 10.57 17.68 1.34
C PHE A 167 11.27 18.64 0.39
N VAL A 168 11.83 19.74 0.90
CA VAL A 168 12.45 20.78 0.05
C VAL A 168 13.59 20.25 -0.82
N PHE A 169 14.30 19.18 -0.40
CA PHE A 169 15.35 18.60 -1.24
C PHE A 169 14.80 17.92 -2.51
N LEU A 170 13.56 17.41 -2.46
CA LEU A 170 12.88 16.89 -3.65
C LEU A 170 12.44 18.03 -4.59
N GLN A 171 12.17 19.24 -4.07
CA GLN A 171 11.87 20.41 -4.91
C GLN A 171 13.02 20.73 -5.90
N GLU A 172 14.27 20.50 -5.50
CA GLU A 172 15.41 20.64 -6.42
C GLU A 172 15.34 19.60 -7.56
N LEU A 173 14.84 18.39 -7.30
CA LEU A 173 14.65 17.36 -8.33
C LEU A 173 13.49 17.72 -9.26
N VAL A 174 12.35 18.15 -8.71
CA VAL A 174 11.19 18.70 -9.43
C VAL A 174 11.64 19.77 -10.42
N SER A 175 12.42 20.73 -9.94
CA SER A 175 12.89 21.87 -10.75
C SER A 175 13.94 21.47 -11.80
N ARG A 176 14.83 20.53 -11.47
CA ARG A 176 15.95 20.14 -12.36
C ARG A 176 15.52 19.21 -13.48
N TYR A 177 14.58 18.31 -13.21
CA TYR A 177 14.15 17.26 -14.14
C TYR A 177 12.78 17.55 -14.77
N ASP A 178 12.21 18.75 -14.53
CA ASP A 178 10.89 19.17 -15.02
C ASP A 178 9.79 18.13 -14.70
N VAL A 179 9.86 17.58 -13.48
CA VAL A 179 8.86 16.63 -12.97
C VAL A 179 7.93 17.32 -12.01
N VAL A 180 6.69 16.84 -11.91
CA VAL A 180 5.67 17.36 -10.99
C VAL A 180 5.55 16.52 -9.73
N TRP A 181 4.97 17.10 -8.70
CA TRP A 181 4.54 16.35 -7.52
C TRP A 181 3.43 15.37 -7.89
N GLU A 182 3.63 14.10 -7.54
CA GLU A 182 2.72 13.01 -7.93
C GLU A 182 1.59 12.83 -6.93
N SER A 183 1.94 12.75 -5.64
CA SER A 183 0.97 12.56 -4.56
C SER A 183 1.55 12.99 -3.22
N ALA A 184 0.69 13.38 -2.29
CA ALA A 184 1.08 13.66 -0.91
C ALA A 184 -0.10 13.41 0.02
N GLY A 185 0.11 12.82 1.20
CA GLY A 185 -0.99 12.46 2.08
C GLY A 185 -0.62 12.34 3.55
N LEU A 186 -1.64 12.56 4.38
CA LEU A 186 -1.58 12.51 5.84
C LEU A 186 -2.20 11.22 6.35
N LEU A 187 -1.54 10.55 7.29
CA LEU A 187 -1.95 9.25 7.83
C LEU A 187 -1.91 9.26 9.37
N ARG A 188 -2.85 8.51 9.97
CA ARG A 188 -2.89 8.17 11.41
C ARG A 188 -2.93 9.38 12.33
N GLY A 189 -3.77 10.37 12.04
CA GLY A 189 -3.90 11.60 12.81
C GLY A 189 -2.68 12.52 12.74
N GLY A 190 -1.98 12.54 11.60
CA GLY A 190 -0.77 13.32 11.37
C GLY A 190 0.52 12.74 11.94
N LYS A 191 0.44 11.51 12.45
CA LYS A 191 1.62 10.77 12.93
C LYS A 191 2.54 10.37 11.81
N ARG A 192 2.02 10.14 10.61
CA ARG A 192 2.81 9.79 9.44
C ARG A 192 2.35 10.58 8.24
N VAL A 193 3.30 11.01 7.43
CA VAL A 193 3.05 11.70 6.15
C VAL A 193 3.86 11.05 5.05
N PHE A 194 3.37 11.17 3.82
CA PHE A 194 4.14 10.85 2.63
C PHE A 194 4.01 11.94 1.57
N ILE A 195 5.02 12.05 0.71
CA ILE A 195 5.01 12.83 -0.53
C ILE A 195 5.79 12.06 -1.59
N SER A 196 5.40 12.17 -2.86
CA SER A 196 6.08 11.51 -3.95
C SER A 196 6.18 12.38 -5.21
N ILE A 197 7.19 12.07 -6.02
CA ILE A 197 7.35 12.57 -7.39
C ILE A 197 7.44 11.37 -8.33
N ARG A 198 6.92 11.55 -9.54
CA ARG A 198 7.09 10.60 -10.63
C ARG A 198 8.47 10.82 -11.26
N LEU A 199 9.23 9.76 -11.47
CA LEU A 199 10.47 9.86 -12.24
C LEU A 199 10.17 9.96 -13.75
N PRO A 200 10.97 10.70 -14.52
CA PRO A 200 10.72 10.92 -15.95
C PRO A 200 11.03 9.66 -16.78
N GLU A 201 11.97 8.83 -16.33
CA GLU A 201 12.30 7.54 -16.94
C GLU A 201 11.26 6.51 -16.52
N THR A 202 10.35 6.17 -17.44
CA THR A 202 9.47 5.01 -17.31
C THR A 202 10.22 3.76 -17.73
N VAL A 203 10.15 2.69 -16.95
CA VAL A 203 10.60 1.37 -17.37
C VAL A 203 9.57 0.82 -18.33
N VAL A 204 10.01 0.43 -19.53
CA VAL A 204 9.16 -0.22 -20.52
C VAL A 204 9.71 -1.62 -20.76
N VAL A 205 8.98 -2.62 -20.27
CA VAL A 205 9.30 -4.03 -20.49
C VAL A 205 8.95 -4.37 -21.93
N ASP A 206 9.97 -4.80 -22.69
CA ASP A 206 9.88 -5.17 -24.09
C ASP A 206 9.11 -4.13 -24.94
N ALA A 207 9.72 -2.95 -25.10
CA ALA A 207 9.12 -1.81 -25.82
C ALA A 207 8.65 -2.13 -27.26
N ASP A 208 9.30 -3.08 -27.93
CA ASP A 208 8.95 -3.52 -29.29
C ASP A 208 7.87 -4.63 -29.32
N GLY A 209 7.48 -5.15 -28.16
CA GLY A 209 6.53 -6.26 -28.03
C GLY A 209 5.40 -5.94 -27.06
N ILE A 210 5.44 -6.50 -25.85
CA ILE A 210 4.31 -6.38 -24.91
C ILE A 210 4.11 -4.96 -24.37
N ASN A 211 5.16 -4.13 -24.41
CA ASN A 211 5.15 -2.71 -24.07
C ASN A 211 4.51 -2.43 -22.69
N ASP A 212 4.89 -3.22 -21.68
CA ASP A 212 4.38 -3.07 -20.32
C ASP A 212 5.13 -1.95 -19.59
N ILE A 213 4.42 -0.98 -19.02
CA ILE A 213 5.01 0.25 -18.49
C ILE A 213 5.01 0.21 -16.97
N VAL A 214 6.20 0.24 -16.38
CA VAL A 214 6.42 0.41 -14.95
C VAL A 214 6.92 1.83 -14.70
N VAL A 215 6.16 2.59 -13.91
CA VAL A 215 6.50 3.97 -13.57
C VAL A 215 7.14 4.00 -12.19
N PRO A 216 8.43 4.35 -12.06
CA PRO A 216 9.06 4.49 -10.76
C PRO A 216 8.76 5.86 -10.14
N TYR A 217 8.67 5.87 -8.81
CA TYR A 217 8.42 7.05 -7.99
C TYR A 217 9.55 7.21 -6.99
N ILE A 218 9.91 8.46 -6.68
CA ILE A 218 10.61 8.77 -5.44
C ILE A 218 9.54 9.15 -4.43
N ALA A 219 9.46 8.40 -3.33
CA ALA A 219 8.57 8.69 -2.23
C ALA A 219 9.38 9.03 -0.96
N VAL A 220 8.91 9.99 -0.20
CA VAL A 220 9.43 10.34 1.11
C VAL A 220 8.34 10.12 2.15
N MET A 221 8.71 9.47 3.24
CA MET A 221 7.85 9.21 4.37
C MET A 221 8.48 9.85 5.60
N ASN A 222 7.66 10.51 6.43
CA ASN A 222 8.09 11.09 7.68
C ASN A 222 7.15 10.65 8.79
N ASP A 223 7.72 10.08 9.86
CA ASP A 223 6.99 9.63 11.04
C ASP A 223 7.29 10.55 12.22
N HIS A 224 6.24 11.10 12.81
CA HIS A 224 6.30 11.99 13.97
C HIS A 224 5.93 11.31 15.27
N SER A 225 5.64 9.99 15.23
CA SER A 225 5.20 9.23 16.40
C SER A 225 6.34 8.70 17.26
N GLY A 226 7.57 8.73 16.74
CA GLY A 226 8.75 8.13 17.37
C GLY A 226 8.98 6.67 17.03
N ASN A 227 8.04 6.03 16.33
CA ASN A 227 8.15 4.62 15.93
C ASN A 227 8.79 4.43 14.55
N GLY A 228 8.82 5.49 13.74
CA GLY A 228 9.40 5.47 12.41
C GLY A 228 10.63 6.36 12.27
N GLN A 229 11.15 6.38 11.05
CA GLN A 229 12.25 7.24 10.63
C GLN A 229 11.76 8.15 9.51
N PHE A 230 12.52 9.21 9.24
CA PHE A 230 12.41 9.89 7.96
C PHE A 230 13.07 9.03 6.89
N GLN A 231 12.36 8.77 5.79
CA GLN A 231 12.77 7.81 4.77
C GLN A 231 12.55 8.40 3.38
N CYS A 232 13.48 8.12 2.48
CA CYS A 232 13.35 8.38 1.06
C CYS A 232 13.56 7.07 0.31
N VAL A 233 12.62 6.71 -0.54
CA VAL A 233 12.63 5.44 -1.28
C VAL A 233 12.40 5.69 -2.76
N VAL A 234 12.99 4.82 -3.58
CA VAL A 234 12.60 4.69 -4.99
C VAL A 234 11.82 3.40 -5.14
N THR A 235 10.63 3.47 -5.72
CA THR A 235 9.65 2.40 -5.66
C THR A 235 8.75 2.39 -6.90
N PRO A 236 8.26 1.23 -7.37
CA PRO A 236 7.23 1.18 -8.39
C PRO A 236 5.83 1.53 -7.88
N TRP A 237 5.65 1.68 -6.55
CA TRP A 237 4.36 1.95 -5.96
C TRP A 237 4.09 3.43 -5.83
N ARG A 238 2.98 3.87 -6.43
CA ARG A 238 2.42 5.21 -6.24
C ARG A 238 1.72 5.29 -4.87
N PRO A 239 2.26 6.02 -3.88
CA PRO A 239 1.59 6.14 -2.59
C PRO A 239 0.36 7.05 -2.72
N VAL A 240 -0.81 6.55 -2.39
CA VAL A 240 -2.06 7.32 -2.37
C VAL A 240 -2.91 7.03 -1.13
N CYS A 241 -2.49 6.07 -0.31
CA CYS A 241 -3.17 5.61 0.89
C CYS A 241 -2.20 4.87 1.82
N ALA A 242 -2.64 4.49 3.02
CA ALA A 242 -1.78 3.81 4.00
C ALA A 242 -1.17 2.49 3.47
N ASN A 243 -1.90 1.76 2.62
CA ASN A 243 -1.42 0.48 2.08
C ASN A 243 -0.33 0.68 1.03
N THR A 244 -0.59 1.57 0.08
CA THR A 244 0.35 1.87 -1.01
C THR A 244 1.60 2.56 -0.49
N GLU A 245 1.51 3.35 0.58
CA GLU A 245 2.65 3.87 1.30
C GLU A 245 3.50 2.75 1.93
N ARG A 246 2.88 1.76 2.57
CA ARG A 246 3.61 0.60 3.10
C ARG A 246 4.29 -0.21 1.99
N PHE A 247 3.59 -0.44 0.87
CA PHE A 247 4.18 -1.11 -0.30
C PHE A 247 5.35 -0.30 -0.88
N ALA A 248 5.24 1.03 -0.93
CA ALA A 248 6.30 1.91 -1.36
C ALA A 248 7.58 1.76 -0.54
N VAL A 249 7.46 1.64 0.79
CA VAL A 249 8.60 1.39 1.69
C VAL A 249 9.15 -0.02 1.56
N ARG A 250 8.26 -1.02 1.49
CA ARG A 250 8.60 -2.45 1.49
C ARG A 250 9.32 -2.85 0.21
N ASP A 251 8.76 -2.49 -0.94
CA ASP A 251 9.27 -2.83 -2.27
C ASP A 251 10.15 -1.72 -2.84
N ALA A 252 10.78 -0.96 -1.96
CA ALA A 252 11.72 0.07 -2.35
C ALA A 252 12.93 -0.58 -3.03
N ALA A 253 13.15 -0.28 -4.31
CA ALA A 253 14.38 -0.60 -5.04
C ALA A 253 15.61 -0.03 -4.33
N THR A 254 15.46 1.15 -3.74
CA THR A 254 16.48 1.77 -2.92
C THR A 254 15.84 2.51 -1.78
N ARG A 255 16.45 2.43 -0.60
CA ARG A 255 15.97 3.08 0.61
C ARG A 255 17.09 3.80 1.33
N TRP A 256 16.86 5.07 1.61
CA TRP A 256 17.65 5.88 2.53
C TRP A 256 16.79 6.25 3.73
N ALA A 257 17.36 6.21 4.94
CA ALA A 257 16.62 6.50 6.17
C ALA A 257 17.50 7.20 7.21
N VAL A 258 16.91 8.12 7.98
CA VAL A 258 17.58 8.80 9.09
C VAL A 258 16.63 8.90 10.29
N ARG A 259 17.19 8.76 11.50
CA ARG A 259 16.44 9.00 12.74
C ARG A 259 16.32 10.50 13.00
N HIS A 260 15.20 10.92 13.59
CA HIS A 260 14.90 12.27 14.05
C HIS A 260 15.82 12.71 15.20
N THR A 261 17.05 13.08 14.85
CA THR A 261 18.12 13.45 15.78
C THR A 261 18.77 14.74 15.33
N ALA A 262 19.55 15.37 16.22
CA ALA A 262 20.37 16.52 15.87
C ALA A 262 21.26 16.20 14.66
N GLY A 263 21.15 17.00 13.58
CA GLY A 263 21.91 16.80 12.34
C GLY A 263 21.26 15.89 11.30
N ALA A 264 20.03 15.41 11.50
CA ALA A 264 19.32 14.65 10.48
C ALA A 264 19.12 15.44 9.18
N THR A 265 18.79 16.73 9.28
CA THR A 265 18.58 17.62 8.13
C THR A 265 19.81 17.76 7.23
N SER A 266 21.03 17.77 7.81
CA SER A 266 22.26 17.79 7.02
C SER A 266 22.50 16.47 6.26
N GLN A 267 22.05 15.33 6.81
CA GLN A 267 22.19 14.01 6.18
C GLN A 267 21.20 13.80 5.03
N ILE A 268 20.09 14.54 4.98
CA ILE A 268 19.11 14.48 3.87
C ILE A 268 19.77 14.76 2.51
N LYS A 269 20.84 15.55 2.48
CA LYS A 269 21.62 15.78 1.25
C LYS A 269 22.26 14.51 0.69
N GLU A 270 22.62 13.55 1.56
CA GLU A 270 23.17 12.25 1.16
C GLU A 270 22.13 11.33 0.51
N ALA A 271 20.84 11.53 0.81
CA ALA A 271 19.75 10.80 0.15
C ALA A 271 19.84 10.94 -1.38
N ARG A 272 20.30 12.10 -1.88
CA ARG A 272 20.49 12.35 -3.32
C ARG A 272 21.44 11.35 -3.97
N ARG A 273 22.53 10.98 -3.28
CA ARG A 273 23.49 10.03 -3.80
C ARG A 273 22.90 8.63 -3.90
N THR A 274 22.11 8.25 -2.89
CA THR A 274 21.38 6.98 -2.88
C THR A 274 20.35 6.90 -4.00
N LEU A 275 19.65 8.01 -4.29
CA LEU A 275 18.69 8.10 -5.40
C LEU A 275 19.35 7.94 -6.78
N GLY A 276 20.58 8.43 -6.96
CA GLY A 276 21.32 8.26 -8.21
C GLY A 276 21.73 6.81 -8.53
N LEU A 277 21.76 5.92 -7.53
CA LEU A 277 21.99 4.49 -7.72
C LEU A 277 20.74 3.75 -8.21
N SER A 278 19.56 4.34 -8.04
CA SER A 278 18.28 3.69 -8.38
C SER A 278 18.05 3.58 -9.89
N SER A 279 18.63 4.46 -10.72
CA SER A 279 18.54 4.32 -12.19
C SER A 279 19.16 3.01 -12.68
N GLN A 280 20.33 2.61 -12.15
CA GLN A 280 20.97 1.35 -12.52
C GLN A 280 20.12 0.12 -12.14
N TYR A 281 19.40 0.19 -11.03
CA TYR A 281 18.47 -0.87 -10.64
C TYR A 281 17.33 -1.02 -11.65
N PHE A 282 16.71 0.10 -12.06
CA PHE A 282 15.60 0.04 -13.02
C PHE A 282 16.06 -0.38 -14.41
N GLU A 283 17.27 -0.01 -14.84
CA GLU A 283 17.90 -0.54 -16.04
C GLU A 283 18.04 -2.07 -15.97
N GLN A 284 18.64 -2.60 -14.90
CA GLN A 284 18.79 -4.04 -14.72
C GLN A 284 17.43 -4.77 -14.65
N PHE A 285 16.47 -4.22 -13.92
CA PHE A 285 15.12 -4.76 -13.84
C PHE A 285 14.46 -4.79 -15.22
N THR A 286 14.59 -3.72 -16.00
CA THR A 286 14.07 -3.66 -17.38
C THR A 286 14.68 -4.77 -18.24
N ASP A 287 15.99 -4.97 -18.14
CA ASP A 287 16.69 -6.00 -18.91
C ASP A 287 16.24 -7.41 -18.53
N GLU A 288 16.09 -7.69 -17.24
CA GLU A 288 15.65 -8.99 -16.72
C GLU A 288 14.19 -9.28 -17.14
N GLU A 289 13.27 -8.35 -16.91
CA GLU A 289 11.86 -8.49 -17.29
C GLU A 289 11.67 -8.59 -18.81
N THR A 290 12.43 -7.79 -19.58
CA THR A 290 12.40 -7.87 -21.05
C THR A 290 12.92 -9.22 -21.54
N ALA A 291 13.94 -9.78 -20.89
CA ALA A 291 14.42 -11.12 -21.21
C ALA A 291 13.36 -12.18 -20.91
N LEU A 292 12.64 -12.07 -19.79
CA LEU A 292 11.52 -12.96 -19.48
C LEU A 292 10.38 -12.84 -20.50
N ALA A 293 10.06 -11.62 -20.92
CA ALA A 293 9.01 -11.34 -21.91
C ALA A 293 9.36 -11.91 -23.29
N ARG A 294 10.65 -11.97 -23.64
CA ARG A 294 11.14 -12.52 -24.92
C ARG A 294 11.43 -14.02 -24.89
N THR A 295 11.26 -14.68 -23.73
CA THR A 295 11.51 -16.11 -23.58
C THR A 295 10.20 -16.87 -23.66
N ASP A 296 9.92 -17.53 -24.79
CA ASP A 296 8.81 -18.48 -24.89
C ASP A 296 9.02 -19.65 -23.92
N ILE A 297 7.95 -20.06 -23.23
CA ILE A 297 7.99 -21.16 -22.26
C ILE A 297 7.04 -22.28 -22.68
N ALA A 298 7.56 -23.51 -22.74
CA ALA A 298 6.71 -24.67 -22.93
C ALA A 298 5.92 -24.96 -21.65
N ILE A 299 4.70 -25.50 -21.79
CA ILE A 299 3.85 -25.85 -20.64
C ILE A 299 4.57 -26.83 -19.69
N ALA A 300 5.40 -27.73 -20.24
CA ALA A 300 6.20 -28.66 -19.45
C ALA A 300 7.24 -27.92 -18.58
N ASP A 301 8.00 -26.99 -19.15
CA ASP A 301 8.99 -26.19 -18.42
C ASP A 301 8.32 -25.29 -17.36
N PHE A 302 7.13 -24.77 -17.66
CA PHE A 302 6.34 -24.03 -16.68
C PHE A 302 5.91 -24.89 -15.49
N HIS A 303 5.44 -26.11 -15.75
CA HIS A 303 5.09 -27.05 -14.68
C HIS A 303 6.32 -27.51 -13.89
N GLU A 304 7.48 -27.69 -14.54
CA GLU A 304 8.76 -27.96 -13.88
C GLU A 304 9.16 -26.80 -12.95
N ALA A 305 9.05 -25.55 -13.41
CA ALA A 305 9.31 -24.37 -12.60
C ALA A 305 8.40 -24.30 -11.36
N ILE A 306 7.11 -24.63 -11.49
CA ILE A 306 6.18 -24.70 -10.33
C ILE A 306 6.59 -25.81 -9.37
N ALA A 307 6.96 -26.99 -9.89
CA ALA A 307 7.38 -28.13 -9.06
C ALA A 307 8.66 -27.81 -8.27
N ASP A 308 9.59 -27.06 -8.85
CA ASP A 308 10.80 -26.60 -8.16
C ASP A 308 10.49 -25.64 -6.99
N LEU A 309 9.46 -24.79 -7.14
CA LEU A 309 9.04 -23.86 -6.10
C LEU A 309 8.32 -24.56 -4.95
N TRP A 310 7.47 -25.54 -5.27
CA TRP A 310 6.71 -26.33 -4.30
C TRP A 310 6.93 -27.83 -4.50
N PRO A 311 8.09 -28.37 -4.10
CA PRO A 311 8.40 -29.79 -4.27
C PRO A 311 7.39 -30.67 -3.53
N LEU A 312 7.11 -31.83 -4.13
CA LEU A 312 6.19 -32.83 -3.59
C LEU A 312 6.93 -34.16 -3.43
N ASP A 313 7.03 -34.63 -2.19
CA ASP A 313 7.69 -35.90 -1.88
C ASP A 313 6.95 -37.11 -2.49
N ASP A 314 7.70 -38.14 -2.87
CA ASP A 314 7.15 -39.37 -3.46
C ASP A 314 6.20 -40.11 -2.51
N ASP A 315 6.37 -39.95 -1.20
CA ASP A 315 5.53 -40.54 -0.14
C ASP A 315 4.45 -39.56 0.39
N ALA A 316 4.25 -38.41 -0.28
CA ALA A 316 3.28 -37.41 0.13
C ALA A 316 1.86 -37.98 0.27
N SER A 317 1.17 -37.59 1.34
CA SER A 317 -0.20 -37.99 1.62
C SER A 317 -1.17 -37.54 0.53
N SER A 318 -2.31 -38.23 0.40
CA SER A 318 -3.38 -37.86 -0.54
C SER A 318 -3.77 -36.39 -0.43
N ARG A 319 -3.92 -35.88 0.80
CA ARG A 319 -4.22 -34.46 1.07
C ARG A 319 -3.15 -33.51 0.52
N LYS A 320 -1.86 -33.82 0.71
CA LYS A 320 -0.76 -33.01 0.16
C LYS A 320 -0.81 -33.00 -1.37
N ARG A 321 -1.07 -34.15 -2.00
CA ARG A 321 -1.21 -34.28 -3.47
C ARG A 321 -2.39 -33.48 -4.01
N THR A 322 -3.55 -33.55 -3.36
CA THR A 322 -4.73 -32.76 -3.74
C THR A 322 -4.44 -31.26 -3.65
N ASN A 323 -3.83 -30.81 -2.56
CA ASN A 323 -3.48 -29.40 -2.41
C ASN A 323 -2.45 -28.93 -3.45
N HIS A 324 -1.47 -29.77 -3.77
CA HIS A 324 -0.48 -29.49 -4.82
C HIS A 324 -1.15 -29.38 -6.20
N ALA A 325 -2.04 -30.31 -6.55
CA ALA A 325 -2.78 -30.29 -7.80
C ALA A 325 -3.71 -29.06 -7.90
N ALA A 326 -4.37 -28.68 -6.80
CA ALA A 326 -5.21 -27.48 -6.75
C ALA A 326 -4.40 -26.20 -6.97
N ARG A 327 -3.21 -26.10 -6.36
CA ARG A 327 -2.27 -24.99 -6.60
C ARG A 327 -1.85 -24.93 -8.06
N LEU A 328 -1.38 -26.04 -8.61
CA LEU A 328 -0.95 -26.12 -10.00
C LEU A 328 -2.09 -25.68 -10.94
N GLY A 329 -3.30 -26.21 -10.75
CA GLY A 329 -4.47 -25.83 -11.55
C GLY A 329 -4.79 -24.33 -11.46
N ALA A 330 -4.74 -23.74 -10.26
CA ALA A 330 -4.97 -22.31 -10.08
C ALA A 330 -3.91 -21.46 -10.79
N ILE A 331 -2.63 -21.80 -10.64
CA ILE A 331 -1.52 -21.08 -11.29
C ILE A 331 -1.60 -21.23 -12.82
N THR A 332 -1.91 -22.42 -13.33
CA THR A 332 -2.07 -22.67 -14.78
C THR A 332 -3.22 -21.87 -15.37
N GLU A 333 -4.32 -21.67 -14.65
CA GLU A 333 -5.44 -20.85 -15.13
C GLU A 333 -5.05 -19.36 -15.21
N VAL A 334 -4.30 -18.85 -14.23
CA VAL A 334 -3.78 -17.48 -14.29
C VAL A 334 -2.79 -17.35 -15.44
N PHE A 335 -1.89 -18.32 -15.64
CA PHE A 335 -0.94 -18.31 -16.76
C PHE A 335 -1.64 -18.32 -18.12
N ARG A 336 -2.72 -19.09 -18.26
CA ARG A 336 -3.54 -19.09 -19.47
C ARG A 336 -4.08 -17.69 -19.75
N THR A 337 -4.60 -17.01 -18.73
CA THR A 337 -5.18 -15.67 -18.83
C THR A 337 -4.11 -14.61 -19.12
N GLU A 338 -2.98 -14.61 -18.41
CA GLU A 338 -1.86 -13.71 -18.69
C GLU A 338 -1.29 -13.96 -20.09
N GLY A 339 -1.22 -15.22 -20.53
CA GLY A 339 -0.72 -15.59 -21.85
C GLY A 339 -1.58 -15.07 -23.01
N GLU A 340 -2.85 -14.75 -22.80
CA GLU A 340 -3.69 -14.05 -23.78
C GLU A 340 -3.24 -12.59 -23.97
N ARG A 341 -2.65 -11.98 -22.93
CA ARG A 341 -2.18 -10.57 -22.93
C ARG A 341 -0.75 -10.44 -23.42
N VAL A 342 0.16 -11.28 -22.93
CA VAL A 342 1.62 -11.11 -23.11
C VAL A 342 2.32 -12.31 -23.75
N GLY A 343 1.55 -13.24 -24.33
CA GLY A 343 2.07 -14.46 -24.93
C GLY A 343 2.47 -15.52 -23.89
N ARG A 344 2.78 -16.73 -24.36
CA ARG A 344 3.23 -17.84 -23.49
C ARG A 344 4.71 -17.70 -23.17
N THR A 345 5.02 -16.70 -22.38
CA THR A 345 6.39 -16.28 -22.07
C THR A 345 6.75 -16.57 -20.62
N ALA A 346 8.03 -16.57 -20.30
CA ALA A 346 8.51 -16.68 -18.92
C ALA A 346 7.99 -15.50 -18.06
N TYR A 347 7.74 -14.34 -18.68
CA TYR A 347 7.07 -13.20 -18.03
C TYR A 347 5.62 -13.54 -17.63
N ALA A 348 4.81 -14.11 -18.54
CA ALA A 348 3.46 -14.58 -18.18
C ALA A 348 3.50 -15.61 -17.04
N ALA A 349 4.50 -16.50 -17.02
CA ALA A 349 4.69 -17.50 -15.97
C ALA A 349 4.97 -16.85 -14.61
N GLU A 350 5.83 -15.83 -14.58
CA GLU A 350 6.11 -15.09 -13.36
C GLU A 350 4.90 -14.32 -12.84
N ARG A 351 4.16 -13.64 -13.73
CA ARG A 351 2.91 -12.94 -13.41
C ARG A 351 1.87 -13.90 -12.84
N ALA A 352 1.79 -15.13 -13.36
CA ALA A 352 0.88 -16.14 -12.85
C ALA A 352 1.24 -16.61 -11.42
N ILE A 353 2.53 -16.84 -11.17
CA ILE A 353 3.03 -17.27 -9.85
C ILE A 353 2.83 -16.17 -8.81
N THR A 354 3.20 -14.93 -9.13
CA THR A 354 3.06 -13.76 -8.25
C THR A 354 1.58 -13.47 -7.95
N SER A 355 0.71 -13.49 -8.97
CA SER A 355 -0.74 -13.31 -8.78
C SER A 355 -1.36 -14.41 -7.91
N TYR A 356 -0.94 -15.67 -8.06
CA TYR A 356 -1.40 -16.73 -7.17
C TYR A 356 -0.98 -16.50 -5.71
N LEU A 357 0.27 -16.10 -5.47
CA LEU A 357 0.77 -15.80 -4.13
C LEU A 357 -0.01 -14.65 -3.47
N ASP A 358 -0.22 -13.57 -4.22
CA ASP A 358 -0.83 -12.35 -3.69
C ASP A 358 -2.35 -12.43 -3.56
N HIS A 359 -3.04 -13.16 -4.46
CA HIS A 359 -4.49 -13.11 -4.57
C HIS A 359 -5.21 -14.44 -4.33
N LEU A 360 -4.58 -15.59 -4.55
CA LEU A 360 -5.27 -16.89 -4.57
C LEU A 360 -4.80 -17.91 -3.52
N THR A 361 -3.61 -17.73 -2.94
CA THR A 361 -3.02 -18.67 -1.97
C THR A 361 -3.89 -18.86 -0.74
N PRO A 362 -4.45 -20.05 -0.47
CA PRO A 362 -5.34 -20.23 0.67
C PRO A 362 -4.65 -19.89 2.00
N ARG A 363 -5.29 -19.10 2.85
CA ARG A 363 -4.76 -18.72 4.17
C ARG A 363 -5.67 -19.25 5.27
N ARG A 364 -5.07 -19.70 6.37
CA ARG A 364 -5.82 -20.14 7.56
C ARG A 364 -5.71 -19.08 8.66
N PRO A 365 -6.63 -18.11 8.71
CA PRO A 365 -6.59 -17.09 9.75
C PRO A 365 -6.95 -17.64 11.14
N PRO A 366 -6.53 -16.95 12.22
CA PRO A 366 -7.15 -17.11 13.53
C PRO A 366 -8.62 -16.65 13.50
N THR A 367 -9.42 -17.04 14.49
CA THR A 367 -10.86 -16.69 14.57
C THR A 367 -11.14 -15.19 14.56
N SER A 368 -10.14 -14.37 14.92
CA SER A 368 -10.22 -12.91 14.95
C SER A 368 -10.03 -12.24 13.57
N MET A 369 -9.85 -13.00 12.49
CA MET A 369 -9.53 -12.45 11.17
C MET A 369 -10.19 -13.26 10.05
N THR A 370 -10.61 -12.59 8.97
CA THR A 370 -11.08 -13.27 7.75
C THR A 370 -9.90 -13.72 6.88
N GLU A 371 -10.16 -14.61 5.92
CA GLU A 371 -9.10 -15.09 5.02
C GLU A 371 -8.56 -13.96 4.13
N GLU A 372 -9.41 -13.03 3.71
CA GLU A 372 -9.04 -11.86 2.90
C GLU A 372 -8.09 -10.94 3.67
N ILE A 373 -8.36 -10.65 4.95
CA ILE A 373 -7.48 -9.84 5.79
C ILE A 373 -6.16 -10.55 6.04
N ALA A 374 -6.18 -11.88 6.22
CA ALA A 374 -4.95 -12.68 6.36
C ALA A 374 -4.08 -12.62 5.12
N ARG A 375 -4.70 -12.67 3.93
CA ARG A 375 -4.02 -12.55 2.64
C ARG A 375 -3.42 -11.16 2.46
N ALA A 376 -4.20 -10.11 2.72
CA ALA A 376 -3.70 -8.74 2.66
C ALA A 376 -2.52 -8.50 3.62
N THR A 377 -2.61 -9.05 4.84
CA THR A 377 -1.51 -9.02 5.83
C THR A 377 -0.28 -9.73 5.31
N ALA A 378 -0.43 -10.94 4.77
CA ALA A 378 0.68 -11.73 4.25
C ALA A 378 1.40 -11.05 3.08
N VAL A 379 0.64 -10.38 2.20
CA VAL A 379 1.23 -9.52 1.16
C VAL A 379 2.04 -8.43 1.84
N LEU A 380 1.44 -7.61 2.72
CA LEU A 380 2.11 -6.51 3.42
C LEU A 380 3.38 -6.93 4.19
N GLU A 381 3.38 -8.12 4.79
CA GLU A 381 4.49 -8.66 5.58
C GLU A 381 5.54 -9.40 4.73
N GLY A 382 5.31 -9.56 3.43
CA GLY A 382 6.25 -10.22 2.52
C GLY A 382 6.35 -11.73 2.73
N ALA A 383 5.27 -12.37 3.19
CA ALA A 383 5.28 -13.78 3.61
C ALA A 383 5.73 -14.77 2.51
N ASP A 384 5.59 -14.38 1.22
CA ASP A 384 5.95 -15.23 0.07
C ASP A 384 7.07 -14.63 -0.80
N ASP A 385 7.76 -13.58 -0.35
CA ASP A 385 8.74 -12.86 -1.17
C ASP A 385 9.94 -13.74 -1.56
N GLU A 386 10.31 -14.68 -0.70
CA GLU A 386 11.34 -15.69 -1.02
C GLU A 386 10.91 -16.57 -2.20
N ILE A 387 9.64 -16.98 -2.26
CA ILE A 387 9.11 -17.80 -3.35
C ILE A 387 9.09 -16.99 -4.65
N LYS A 388 8.66 -15.73 -4.61
CA LYS A 388 8.69 -14.82 -5.77
C LYS A 388 10.12 -14.67 -6.31
N SER A 389 11.08 -14.41 -5.43
CA SER A 389 12.51 -14.27 -5.78
C SER A 389 13.12 -15.56 -6.34
N ARG A 390 12.67 -16.73 -5.86
CA ARG A 390 13.06 -18.03 -6.43
C ARG A 390 12.43 -18.26 -7.80
N ALA A 391 11.17 -17.87 -7.99
CA ALA A 391 10.46 -17.98 -9.26
C ALA A 391 11.16 -17.16 -10.34
N HIS A 392 11.43 -15.88 -10.06
CA HIS A 392 12.15 -14.97 -10.95
C HIS A 392 13.48 -15.57 -11.42
N ARG A 393 14.33 -15.99 -10.47
CA ARG A 393 15.64 -16.59 -10.77
C ARG A 393 15.51 -17.89 -11.58
N ARG A 394 14.53 -18.73 -11.27
CA ARG A 394 14.31 -20.01 -11.97
C ARG A 394 13.87 -19.80 -13.41
N LEU A 395 13.02 -18.79 -13.64
CA LEU A 395 12.53 -18.44 -14.97
C LEU A 395 13.63 -17.78 -15.80
N LEU A 396 14.45 -16.91 -15.21
CA LEU A 396 15.63 -16.34 -15.88
C LEU A 396 16.64 -17.40 -16.33
N GLN A 397 16.73 -18.53 -15.64
CA GLN A 397 17.63 -19.63 -16.04
C GLN A 397 17.17 -20.35 -17.32
N LEU A 398 15.89 -20.25 -17.71
CA LEU A 398 15.38 -20.83 -18.96
C LEU A 398 16.02 -20.19 -20.19
N ARG A 399 16.57 -18.97 -20.05
CA ARG A 399 17.39 -18.29 -21.07
C ARG A 399 18.65 -19.07 -21.48
N THR A 400 19.13 -19.95 -20.60
CA THR A 400 20.43 -20.62 -20.74
C THR A 400 20.36 -22.03 -21.32
N ARG A 401 19.17 -22.53 -21.68
CA ARG A 401 18.98 -23.87 -22.24
C ARG A 401 18.89 -23.85 -23.76
#